data_AF-A0A3C1NEN8-F1
#
_entry.id   AF-A0A3C1NEN8-F1
#
_cell.length_a   1.000
_cell.length_b   1.000
_cell.length_c   1.000
_cell.angle_alpha   90.00
_cell.angle_beta   90.00
_cell.angle_gamma   90.00
#
_symmetry.space_group_name_H-M   'P 1'
#
loop_
_entity.id
_entity.type
_entity.pdbx_description
1 polymer ?
#
loop_
_entity_poly.entity_id
_entity_poly.type
_entity_poly.pdbx_seq_one_letter_code
_entity_poly.pdbx_strand_id
1 'polypeptide(L)'
;MRIERRFTEAGKSPYDAIPFRESASEIRNPDGSVVFALERFLVPAQWSQVAADILAQKYFRKAGVPTKAKRIEESTVPSWLWRSVPDTDALAGLPEAARLGSET
;
A
#
# COMPACT_ATOMS: atom_id res chain seq x y z
N MET A 1 5.92 17.02 27.44
CA MET A 1 5.09 15.80 27.41
C MET A 1 6.02 14.59 27.38
N ARG A 2 5.92 13.66 28.34
CA ARG A 2 6.75 12.43 28.38
C ARG A 2 5.85 11.24 28.03
N ILE A 3 6.08 10.62 26.86
CA ILE A 3 5.39 9.40 26.44
C ILE A 3 6.31 8.23 26.75
N GLU A 4 5.89 7.34 27.66
CA GLU A 4 6.62 6.09 27.91
C GLU A 4 6.44 5.13 26.74
N ARG A 5 7.55 4.62 26.22
CA ARG A 5 7.52 3.59 25.18
C ARG A 5 7.20 2.23 25.79
N ARG A 6 6.30 1.49 25.14
CA ARG A 6 6.04 0.08 25.41
C ARG A 6 6.27 -0.66 24.08
N PHE A 7 7.06 -1.73 24.11
CA PHE A 7 7.38 -2.56 22.94
C PHE A 7 8.15 -1.87 21.81
N THR A 8 8.66 -0.65 22.02
CA THR A 8 9.42 0.11 21.03
C THR A 8 10.64 0.77 21.66
N GLU A 9 11.70 0.93 20.86
CA GLU A 9 12.92 1.62 21.28
C GLU A 9 13.00 3.00 20.63
N ALA A 10 13.73 3.93 21.27
CA ALA A 10 13.96 5.24 20.68
C ALA A 10 14.91 5.11 19.47
N GLY A 11 14.58 5.76 18.36
CA GLY A 11 15.39 5.75 17.15
C GLY A 11 15.32 4.46 16.31
N LYS A 12 14.50 3.48 16.71
CA LYS A 12 14.27 2.25 15.94
C LYS A 12 12.84 2.20 15.40
N SER A 13 12.68 1.60 14.23
CA SER A 13 11.35 1.32 13.69
C SER A 13 10.71 0.19 14.49
N PRO A 14 9.40 0.26 14.80
CA PRO A 14 8.68 -0.85 15.44
C PRO A 14 8.69 -2.13 14.58
N TYR A 15 8.97 -2.02 13.28
CA TYR A 15 9.01 -3.15 12.36
C TYR A 15 10.39 -3.81 12.26
N ASP A 16 11.47 -3.22 12.82
CA ASP A 16 12.83 -3.75 12.69
C ASP A 16 13.00 -5.15 13.29
N ALA A 17 12.20 -5.48 14.30
CA ALA A 17 12.22 -6.79 14.95
C ALA A 17 11.36 -7.85 14.23
N ILE A 18 10.63 -7.47 13.18
CA ILE A 18 9.74 -8.36 12.43
C ILE A 18 10.42 -8.71 11.11
N PRO A 19 10.82 -9.96 10.87
CA PRO A 19 11.34 -10.34 9.56
C PRO A 19 10.21 -10.31 8.52
N PHE A 20 10.47 -9.71 7.36
CA PHE A 20 9.56 -9.71 6.22
C PHE A 20 10.12 -10.55 5.08
N ARG A 21 9.22 -11.13 4.29
CA ARG A 21 9.53 -11.81 3.03
C ARG A 21 8.67 -11.25 1.91
N GLU A 22 9.17 -11.30 0.68
CA GLU A 22 8.34 -11.08 -0.49
C GLU A 22 7.35 -12.24 -0.68
N SER A 23 6.17 -11.90 -1.19
CA SER A 23 5.11 -12.83 -1.57
C SER A 23 4.41 -12.34 -2.83
N ALA A 24 3.70 -13.25 -3.49
CA ALA A 24 2.77 -12.95 -4.57
C ALA A 24 1.42 -13.62 -4.26
N SER A 25 0.36 -13.12 -4.88
CA SER A 25 -0.99 -13.68 -4.78
C SER A 25 -1.62 -13.67 -6.17
N GLU A 26 -2.16 -14.81 -6.58
CA GLU A 26 -2.80 -14.98 -7.88
C GLU A 26 -4.09 -15.79 -7.72
N ILE A 27 -5.16 -15.35 -8.37
CA ILE A 27 -6.44 -16.05 -8.42
C ILE A 27 -6.75 -16.31 -9.89
N ARG A 28 -7.05 -17.57 -10.20
CA ARG A 28 -7.44 -18.02 -11.53
C ARG A 28 -8.87 -18.54 -11.55
N ASN A 29 -9.53 -18.37 -12.68
CA ASN A 29 -10.75 -19.10 -13.02
C ASN A 29 -10.42 -20.57 -13.29
N PRO A 30 -11.43 -21.46 -13.30
CA PRO A 30 -11.23 -22.88 -13.67
C PRO A 30 -10.65 -23.09 -15.07
N ASP A 31 -10.87 -22.15 -15.99
CA ASP A 31 -10.29 -22.16 -17.34
C ASP A 31 -8.82 -21.69 -17.39
N GLY A 32 -8.24 -21.32 -16.24
CA GLY A 32 -6.86 -20.86 -16.10
C GLY A 32 -6.64 -19.36 -16.29
N SER A 33 -7.67 -18.59 -16.68
CA SER A 33 -7.58 -17.14 -16.83
C SER A 33 -7.40 -16.43 -15.48
N VAL A 34 -6.59 -15.36 -15.44
CA VAL A 34 -6.26 -14.64 -14.21
C VAL A 34 -7.37 -13.64 -13.86
N VAL A 35 -7.92 -13.77 -12.66
CA VAL A 35 -8.92 -12.86 -12.07
C VAL A 35 -8.25 -11.75 -11.25
N PHE A 36 -7.12 -12.10 -10.63
CA PHE A 36 -6.33 -11.20 -9.79
C PHE A 36 -4.88 -11.70 -9.79
N ALA A 37 -3.94 -10.77 -9.90
CA ALA A 37 -2.54 -11.02 -9.63
C ALA A 37 -1.97 -9.78 -8.94
N LEU A 38 -1.23 -10.00 -7.85
CA LEU A 38 -0.39 -9.01 -7.21
C LEU A 38 0.95 -9.65 -6.89
N GLU A 39 2.00 -9.03 -7.39
CA GLU A 39 3.37 -9.50 -7.20
C GLU A 39 4.12 -8.60 -6.23
N ARG A 40 5.15 -9.14 -5.58
CA ARG A 40 6.19 -8.39 -4.87
C ARG A 40 5.68 -7.50 -3.74
N PHE A 41 4.83 -8.04 -2.87
CA PHE A 41 4.46 -7.38 -1.61
C PHE A 41 5.14 -8.05 -0.41
N LEU A 42 5.41 -7.27 0.63
CA LEU A 42 6.04 -7.75 1.85
C LEU A 42 5.01 -8.21 2.88
N VAL A 43 5.23 -9.37 3.45
CA VAL A 43 4.46 -9.90 4.61
C VAL A 43 5.43 -10.39 5.69
N PRO A 44 5.01 -10.42 6.96
CA PRO A 44 5.81 -11.06 8.01
C PRO A 44 6.20 -12.49 7.60
N ALA A 45 7.46 -12.86 7.77
CA ALA A 45 8.02 -14.11 7.25
C ALA A 45 7.26 -15.35 7.72
N GLN A 46 6.71 -15.30 8.94
CA GLN A 46 5.94 -16.37 9.57
C GLN A 46 4.50 -16.51 9.05
N TRP A 47 4.01 -15.59 8.21
CA TRP A 47 2.67 -15.69 7.65
C TRP A 47 2.57 -16.82 6.61
N SER A 48 1.49 -17.58 6.71
CA SER A 48 1.13 -18.56 5.68
C SER A 48 0.79 -17.86 4.36
N GLN A 49 0.86 -18.61 3.25
CA GLN A 49 0.42 -18.10 1.96
C GLN A 49 -1.05 -17.65 1.99
N VAL A 50 -1.92 -18.40 2.68
CA VAL A 50 -3.34 -18.03 2.85
C VAL A 50 -3.49 -16.67 3.54
N ALA A 51 -2.68 -16.36 4.55
CA ALA A 51 -2.72 -15.05 5.20
C ALA A 51 -2.26 -13.92 4.26
N ALA A 52 -1.21 -14.17 3.47
CA ALA A 52 -0.74 -13.23 2.44
C ALA A 52 -1.81 -13.01 1.35
N ASP A 53 -2.51 -14.05 0.92
CA ASP A 53 -3.59 -13.96 -0.06
C ASP A 53 -4.79 -13.17 0.48
N ILE A 54 -5.17 -13.39 1.75
CA ILE A 54 -6.24 -12.61 2.40
C ILE A 54 -5.87 -11.12 2.45
N LEU A 55 -4.61 -10.80 2.78
CA LEU A 55 -4.12 -9.42 2.76
C LEU A 55 -4.28 -8.80 1.37
N ALA A 56 -3.74 -9.49 0.36
CA ALA A 56 -3.75 -9.01 -1.02
C ALA A 56 -5.15 -8.79 -1.57
N GLN A 57 -6.10 -9.66 -1.22
CA GLN A 57 -7.47 -9.62 -1.73
C GLN A 57 -8.36 -8.59 -1.03
N LYS A 58 -8.19 -8.41 0.29
CA LYS A 58 -9.13 -7.60 1.09
C LYS A 58 -8.67 -6.17 1.32
N TYR A 59 -7.36 -5.95 1.43
CA TYR A 59 -6.86 -4.68 1.97
C TYR A 59 -6.11 -3.83 0.96
N PHE A 60 -5.47 -4.42 -0.07
CA PHE A 60 -4.89 -3.60 -1.13
C PHE A 60 -5.97 -3.11 -2.09
N ARG A 61 -6.01 -1.80 -2.30
CA ARG A 61 -6.97 -1.22 -3.25
C ARG A 61 -6.63 -1.67 -4.66
N LYS A 62 -7.62 -2.27 -5.31
CA LYS A 62 -7.52 -2.81 -6.67
C LYS A 62 -7.63 -1.74 -7.76
N ALA A 63 -8.41 -0.69 -7.51
CA ALA A 63 -8.70 0.35 -8.50
C ALA A 63 -9.04 1.68 -7.83
N GLY A 64 -8.96 2.77 -8.59
CA GLY A 64 -9.33 4.11 -8.12
C GLY A 64 -8.23 4.84 -7.36
N VAL A 65 -7.02 4.26 -7.28
CA VAL A 65 -5.86 4.96 -6.73
C VAL A 65 -5.26 5.82 -7.84
N PRO A 66 -5.13 7.14 -7.65
CA PRO A 66 -4.53 8.00 -8.65
C PRO A 66 -3.02 7.70 -8.75
N THR A 67 -2.52 7.50 -9.97
CA THR A 67 -1.09 7.24 -10.20
C THR A 67 -0.21 8.48 -9.95
N LYS A 68 -0.84 9.66 -9.90
CA LYS A 68 -0.23 10.94 -9.51
C LYS A 68 -1.12 11.62 -8.47
N ALA A 69 -0.53 11.97 -7.33
CA ALA A 69 -1.21 12.68 -6.26
C ALA A 69 -0.34 13.85 -5.78
N LYS A 70 -1.01 14.91 -5.31
CA LYS A 70 -0.38 16.08 -4.69
C LYS A 70 -0.87 16.25 -3.27
N ARG A 71 0.01 16.72 -2.38
CA ARG A 71 -0.36 17.10 -1.01
C ARG A 71 -1.11 18.43 -1.02
N ILE A 72 -2.13 18.55 -0.19
CA ILE A 72 -2.82 19.82 0.06
C ILE A 72 -2.22 20.43 1.31
N GLU A 73 -1.87 21.72 1.23
CA GLU A 73 -1.44 22.48 2.41
C GLU A 73 -2.57 22.58 3.43
N GLU A 74 -2.29 22.09 4.64
CA GLU A 74 -3.20 22.17 5.78
C GLU A 74 -2.45 22.90 6.90
N SER A 75 -2.68 24.22 7.02
CA SER A 75 -1.88 25.09 7.91
C SER A 75 -1.96 24.72 9.40
N THR A 76 -3.00 24.00 9.81
CA THR A 76 -3.19 23.49 11.16
C THR A 76 -2.53 22.13 11.40
N VAL A 77 -1.95 21.53 10.36
CA VAL A 77 -1.37 20.19 10.37
C VAL A 77 0.10 20.28 9.96
N PRO A 78 1.01 19.57 10.64
CA PRO A 78 2.41 19.50 10.20
C PRO A 78 2.51 18.96 8.76
N SER A 79 3.44 19.50 7.97
CA SER A 79 3.55 19.23 6.53
C SER A 79 3.79 17.76 6.15
N TRP A 80 4.32 16.96 7.07
CA TRP A 80 4.51 15.53 6.89
C TRP A 80 3.22 14.71 7.04
N LEU A 81 2.14 15.30 7.58
CA LEU A 81 0.83 14.67 7.77
C LEU A 81 -0.25 15.21 6.83
N TRP A 82 0.09 16.15 5.94
CA TRP A 82 -0.84 16.67 4.94
C TRP A 82 -1.43 15.56 4.08
N ARG A 83 -2.75 15.62 3.89
CA ARG A 83 -3.47 14.68 3.02
C ARG A 83 -3.07 14.87 1.57
N SER A 84 -3.18 13.79 0.80
CA SER A 84 -2.99 13.79 -0.65
C SER A 84 -4.32 13.74 -1.39
N VAL A 85 -4.38 14.39 -2.56
CA VAL A 85 -5.49 14.31 -3.51
C VAL A 85 -4.98 13.96 -4.91
N PRO A 86 -5.83 13.42 -5.81
CA PRO A 86 -5.47 13.23 -7.21
C PRO A 86 -4.95 14.53 -7.82
N ASP A 87 -3.82 14.47 -8.53
CA ASP A 87 -3.31 15.62 -9.26
C ASP A 87 -3.88 15.62 -10.67
N THR A 88 -5.05 16.26 -10.85
CA THR A 88 -5.83 16.23 -12.09
C THR A 88 -5.05 16.66 -13.32
N ASP A 89 -4.15 17.65 -13.17
CA ASP A 89 -3.37 18.20 -14.29
C ASP A 89 -2.28 17.20 -14.71
N ALA A 90 -1.55 16.63 -13.74
CA ALA A 90 -0.56 15.59 -14.00
C ALA A 90 -1.20 14.31 -14.56
N LEU A 91 -2.40 13.95 -14.09
CA LEU A 91 -3.16 12.81 -14.60
C LEU A 91 -3.68 13.05 -16.03
N ALA A 92 -4.07 14.28 -16.39
CA ALA A 92 -4.55 14.60 -17.73
C ALA A 92 -3.48 14.32 -18.81
N GLY A 93 -2.20 14.46 -18.47
CA GLY A 93 -1.08 14.11 -19.35
C GLY A 93 -0.85 12.61 -19.56
N LEU A 94 -1.54 11.73 -18.84
CA LEU A 94 -1.43 10.28 -18.99
C LEU A 94 -2.59 9.73 -19.83
N PRO A 95 -2.38 8.60 -20.56
CA PRO A 95 -3.47 7.82 -21.15
C PRO A 95 -4.51 7.46 -20.09
N GLU A 96 -5.79 7.44 -20.46
CA GLU A 96 -6.90 7.23 -19.51
C GLU A 96 -6.72 5.95 -18.67
N ALA A 97 -6.32 4.86 -19.32
CA ALA A 97 -6.06 3.57 -18.68
C ALA A 97 -4.90 3.59 -17.66
N ALA A 98 -4.04 4.61 -17.68
CA ALA A 98 -2.89 4.75 -16.78
C ALA A 98 -3.09 5.80 -15.67
N ARG A 99 -4.26 6.45 -15.61
CA ARG A 99 -4.56 7.49 -14.60
C ARG A 99 -4.89 6.91 -13.23
N LEU A 100 -5.51 5.73 -13.22
CA LEU A 100 -5.91 5.02 -12.01
C LEU A 100 -5.28 3.63 -12.00
N GLY A 101 -4.89 3.16 -10.83
CA GLY A 101 -4.30 1.83 -10.65
C GLY A 101 -4.61 1.24 -9.29
N SER A 102 -3.83 0.22 -8.93
CA SER A 102 -3.80 -0.36 -7.59
C SER A 102 -2.86 0.41 -6.67
N GLU A 103 -2.92 0.12 -5.37
CA GLU A 103 -1.85 0.50 -4.45
C GLU A 103 -0.52 -0.17 -4.88
N THR A 104 0.58 0.57 -4.72
CA THR A 104 1.96 0.17 -5.02
C THR A 104 2.85 0.44 -3.84
#